data_AF-A0A7S2FLI3-F1
#
_entry.id   AF-A0A7S2FLI3-F1
#
_cell.length_a   1.000
_cell.length_b   1.000
_cell.length_c   1.000
_cell.angle_alpha   90.00
_cell.angle_beta   90.00
_cell.angle_gamma   90.00
#
_symmetry.space_group_name_H-M   'P 1'
#
loop_
_entity.id
_entity.type
_entity.pdbx_description
1 polymer ?
#
loop_
_entity_poly.entity_id
_entity_poly.type
_entity_poly.pdbx_seq_one_letter_code
_entity_poly.pdbx_strand_id
1 'polypeptide(L)'
;RLYTPTVGVSQTELPLLAHMSPRGVGLILLFLLVSFPEAAGHAYLSKPPARNVVAGDTCKHCLQSGGPGTVSTRGSGIWPTKLDPASHGLCGDPVQNRDIVPFKEEPYLKPDAIQATYTAGTVVTFQVGVSTHHMGHYEFRICDKSLDPATFSSAAEGQACLEKWVLHRAPPDASCKPNGPADCQPIDQDHPERWYVPPPNHDTQVAGADWNDNMATSTAGETHTMRYIIPAGLSCTHCTLQWYWSTGNTCLYDTGYVNYFKKMLSLGWDAGKWSPQAIASWATEATVTCGPNGKGMF
;
A
#
# COMPACT_ATOMS: atom_id res chain seq x y z
N ARG A 1 -53.50 28.12 -81.86
CA ARG A 1 -54.39 29.08 -81.18
C ARG A 1 -53.49 30.08 -80.44
N LEU A 2 -53.39 31.30 -80.99
CA LEU A 2 -53.10 32.60 -80.38
C LEU A 2 -51.97 32.77 -79.33
N TYR A 3 -51.04 33.67 -79.70
CA TYR A 3 -50.48 34.82 -78.94
C TYR A 3 -49.40 34.64 -77.85
N THR A 4 -48.21 35.16 -78.20
CA THR A 4 -47.20 35.92 -77.40
C THR A 4 -47.80 37.05 -76.53
N PRO A 5 -47.01 37.90 -75.82
CA PRO A 5 -45.72 37.79 -75.08
C PRO A 5 -45.84 38.48 -73.68
N THR A 6 -44.75 38.62 -72.89
CA THR A 6 -44.32 39.92 -72.30
C THR A 6 -43.05 39.82 -71.43
N VAL A 7 -42.29 40.91 -71.51
CA VAL A 7 -41.06 41.28 -70.81
C VAL A 7 -41.41 42.08 -69.54
N GLY A 8 -40.58 42.04 -68.48
CA GLY A 8 -40.55 43.15 -67.52
C GLY A 8 -39.85 42.96 -66.17
N VAL A 9 -38.58 43.39 -66.11
CA VAL A 9 -37.87 44.22 -65.09
C VAL A 9 -37.83 43.75 -63.61
N SER A 10 -36.64 43.57 -63.01
CA SER A 10 -35.95 44.48 -62.03
C SER A 10 -35.83 43.73 -60.67
N GLN A 11 -34.80 43.75 -59.80
CA GLN A 11 -33.63 44.59 -59.58
C GLN A 11 -32.54 43.79 -58.82
N THR A 12 -31.29 44.25 -59.00
CA THR A 12 -30.19 44.35 -58.02
C THR A 12 -29.48 43.12 -57.48
N GLU A 13 -28.21 43.09 -57.86
CA GLU A 13 -27.06 42.42 -57.27
C GLU A 13 -26.95 42.60 -55.74
N LEU A 14 -26.59 41.52 -55.04
CA LEU A 14 -25.76 41.57 -53.84
C LEU A 14 -24.76 40.40 -53.89
N PRO A 15 -23.50 40.60 -53.49
CA PRO A 15 -22.40 39.73 -53.87
C PRO A 15 -22.31 38.48 -52.98
N LEU A 16 -21.66 37.46 -53.56
CA LEU A 16 -21.09 36.28 -52.93
C LEU A 16 -20.64 36.53 -51.48
N LEU A 17 -21.28 35.87 -50.52
CA LEU A 17 -20.63 35.48 -49.27
C LEU A 17 -20.27 34.01 -49.38
N ALA A 18 -18.95 33.79 -49.34
CA ALA A 18 -18.30 32.51 -49.44
C ALA A 18 -18.83 31.51 -48.39
N HIS A 19 -18.93 30.26 -48.83
CA HIS A 19 -18.99 29.10 -47.96
C HIS A 19 -17.86 29.12 -46.93
N MET A 20 -18.22 29.18 -45.65
CA MET A 20 -17.40 28.61 -44.58
C MET A 20 -18.25 27.60 -43.81
N SER A 21 -18.04 26.34 -44.16
CA SER A 21 -18.42 25.18 -43.35
C SER A 21 -17.85 25.37 -41.93
N PRO A 22 -18.64 25.15 -40.86
CA PRO A 22 -18.07 25.07 -39.52
C PRO A 22 -17.26 23.78 -39.48
N ARG A 23 -15.93 23.92 -39.53
CA ARG A 23 -15.02 22.84 -39.15
C ARG A 23 -15.39 22.46 -37.72
N GLY A 24 -15.99 21.28 -37.57
CA GLY A 24 -16.24 20.67 -36.27
C GLY A 24 -14.94 20.65 -35.50
N VAL A 25 -14.90 21.39 -34.39
CA VAL A 25 -13.85 21.27 -33.39
C VAL A 25 -14.09 19.91 -32.73
N GLY A 26 -13.46 18.88 -33.29
CA GLY A 26 -13.39 17.58 -32.64
C GLY A 26 -12.62 17.76 -31.33
N LEU A 27 -13.34 17.71 -30.21
CA LEU A 27 -12.73 17.57 -28.89
C LEU A 27 -12.01 16.22 -28.88
N ILE A 28 -10.69 16.23 -29.08
CA ILE A 28 -9.86 15.07 -28.77
C ILE A 28 -9.78 15.02 -27.24
N LEU A 29 -10.67 14.25 -26.62
CA LEU A 29 -10.52 13.82 -25.23
C LEU A 29 -9.30 12.90 -25.17
N LEU A 30 -8.15 13.49 -24.87
CA LEU A 30 -6.95 12.74 -24.51
C LEU A 30 -7.20 12.14 -23.13
N PHE A 31 -7.69 10.90 -23.09
CA PHE A 31 -7.64 10.09 -21.88
C PHE A 31 -6.16 9.84 -21.56
N LEU A 32 -5.60 10.64 -20.68
CA LEU A 32 -4.38 10.27 -19.96
C LEU A 32 -4.74 9.04 -19.12
N LEU A 33 -4.46 7.85 -19.66
CA LEU A 33 -4.31 6.65 -18.87
C LEU A 33 -3.16 6.91 -17.90
N VAL A 34 -3.50 7.35 -16.70
CA VAL A 34 -2.57 7.36 -15.58
C VAL A 34 -2.43 5.90 -15.17
N SER A 35 -1.47 5.21 -15.79
CA SER A 35 -1.02 3.91 -15.31
C SER A 35 -0.32 4.16 -13.98
N PHE A 36 -1.01 3.87 -12.88
CA PHE A 36 -0.37 3.87 -11.57
C PHE A 36 0.65 2.71 -11.57
N PRO A 37 1.92 2.96 -11.23
CA PRO A 37 2.90 1.89 -11.14
C PRO A 37 2.45 0.87 -10.09
N GLU A 38 2.48 -0.40 -10.49
CA GLU A 38 2.16 -1.55 -9.64
C GLU A 38 3.17 -1.60 -8.48
N ALA A 39 2.67 -1.51 -7.24
CA ALA A 39 3.50 -1.61 -6.05
C ALA A 39 3.31 -2.99 -5.38
N ALA A 40 4.13 -3.97 -5.73
CA ALA A 40 4.13 -5.27 -5.04
C ALA A 40 5.27 -5.34 -4.02
N GLY A 41 4.94 -5.42 -2.74
CA GLY A 41 5.97 -5.56 -1.70
C GLY A 41 6.62 -6.94 -1.73
N HIS A 42 7.96 -6.99 -1.85
CA HIS A 42 8.70 -8.25 -1.73
C HIS A 42 9.46 -8.27 -0.40
N ALA A 43 8.79 -8.75 0.63
CA ALA A 43 9.32 -8.90 1.97
C ALA A 43 8.54 -9.97 2.75
N TYR A 44 9.11 -10.42 3.87
CA TYR A 44 8.45 -11.38 4.75
C TYR A 44 8.85 -11.15 6.20
N LEU A 45 7.93 -11.43 7.12
CA LEU A 45 8.23 -11.47 8.56
C LEU A 45 9.13 -12.67 8.86
N SER A 46 10.39 -12.41 9.18
CA SER A 46 11.41 -13.42 9.45
C SER A 46 11.52 -13.78 10.94
N LYS A 47 11.20 -12.82 11.83
CA LYS A 47 11.16 -13.05 13.28
C LYS A 47 9.94 -12.36 13.93
N PRO A 48 9.07 -13.11 14.63
CA PRO A 48 8.99 -14.58 14.62
C PRO A 48 8.72 -15.07 13.19
N PRO A 49 9.13 -16.29 12.80
CA PRO A 49 8.94 -16.74 11.43
C PRO A 49 7.44 -16.80 11.08
N ALA A 50 7.04 -16.13 9.99
CA ALA A 50 5.69 -16.22 9.47
C ALA A 50 5.40 -17.59 8.82
N ARG A 51 4.12 -17.88 8.56
CA ARG A 51 3.64 -19.19 8.11
C ARG A 51 4.31 -19.65 6.80
N ASN A 52 4.53 -18.77 5.84
CA ASN A 52 5.33 -18.99 4.62
C ASN A 52 6.81 -19.33 4.88
N VAL A 53 7.41 -18.75 5.92
CA VAL A 53 8.78 -19.07 6.32
C VAL A 53 8.84 -20.47 6.92
N VAL A 54 7.87 -20.82 7.78
CA VAL A 54 7.75 -22.13 8.46
C VAL A 54 7.43 -23.24 7.46
N ALA A 55 6.52 -22.99 6.52
CA ALA A 55 6.17 -23.91 5.44
C ALA A 55 7.35 -24.23 4.51
N GLY A 56 8.43 -23.45 4.57
CA GLY A 56 9.62 -23.66 3.76
C GLY A 56 9.43 -23.21 2.31
N ASP A 57 8.59 -22.19 2.09
CA ASP A 57 8.31 -21.72 0.73
C ASP A 57 9.58 -21.31 0.00
N THR A 58 9.65 -21.68 -1.28
CA THR A 58 10.76 -21.30 -2.15
C THR A 58 10.78 -19.80 -2.42
N CYS A 59 9.61 -19.16 -2.42
CA CYS A 59 9.46 -17.72 -2.51
C CYS A 59 8.76 -17.13 -1.27
N LYS A 60 9.49 -16.99 -0.17
CA LYS A 60 8.96 -16.47 1.09
C LYS A 60 8.42 -15.05 0.94
N HIS A 61 9.06 -14.21 0.12
CA HIS A 61 8.60 -12.84 -0.08
C HIS A 61 7.37 -12.73 -1.00
N CYS A 62 6.91 -13.83 -1.63
CA CYS A 62 5.84 -13.81 -2.64
C CYS A 62 4.41 -13.80 -2.05
N LEU A 63 4.27 -13.60 -0.73
CA LEU A 63 2.98 -13.61 -0.05
C LEU A 63 2.38 -12.19 0.05
N GLN A 64 2.28 -11.51 -1.09
CA GLN A 64 1.73 -10.15 -1.25
C GLN A 64 0.32 -10.14 -1.88
N SER A 65 -0.50 -11.15 -1.55
CA SER A 65 -1.91 -11.20 -1.94
C SER A 65 -2.15 -11.25 -3.45
N GLY A 66 -1.26 -11.92 -4.18
CA GLY A 66 -1.28 -12.05 -5.63
C GLY A 66 -0.68 -10.86 -6.38
N GLY A 67 -0.32 -9.78 -5.68
CA GLY A 67 0.20 -8.54 -6.27
C GLY A 67 -0.90 -7.53 -6.64
N PRO A 68 -0.52 -6.34 -7.11
CA PRO A 68 -1.41 -5.18 -7.25
C PRO A 68 -2.65 -5.42 -8.12
N GLY A 69 -2.49 -6.11 -9.27
CA GLY A 69 -3.62 -6.44 -10.14
C GLY A 69 -4.65 -7.36 -9.48
N THR A 70 -4.19 -8.36 -8.72
CA THR A 70 -5.06 -9.25 -7.95
C THR A 70 -5.76 -8.49 -6.82
N VAL A 71 -5.02 -7.67 -6.08
CA VAL A 71 -5.56 -6.86 -4.98
C VAL A 71 -6.60 -5.86 -5.48
N SER A 72 -6.35 -5.21 -6.62
CA SER A 72 -7.29 -4.32 -7.30
C SER A 72 -8.56 -5.04 -7.74
N THR A 73 -8.43 -6.21 -8.38
CA THR A 73 -9.57 -7.01 -8.85
C THR A 73 -10.47 -7.49 -7.71
N ARG A 74 -9.88 -7.78 -6.54
CA ARG A 74 -10.61 -8.21 -5.34
C ARG A 74 -11.23 -7.04 -4.55
N GLY A 75 -10.78 -5.82 -4.80
CA GLY A 75 -11.15 -4.65 -4.04
C GLY A 75 -12.58 -4.19 -4.29
N SER A 76 -13.08 -3.40 -3.34
CA SER A 76 -14.42 -2.80 -3.35
C SER A 76 -14.45 -1.39 -3.96
N GLY A 77 -13.39 -1.02 -4.70
CA GLY A 77 -13.19 0.34 -5.23
C GLY A 77 -12.57 1.32 -4.22
N ILE A 78 -12.16 0.84 -3.05
CA ILE A 78 -11.44 1.58 -2.01
C ILE A 78 -10.00 1.08 -2.00
N TRP A 79 -9.01 1.98 -1.88
CA TRP A 79 -7.61 1.61 -1.75
C TRP A 79 -7.35 0.46 -0.75
N PRO A 80 -6.42 -0.49 -1.01
CA PRO A 80 -6.22 -1.72 -0.24
C PRO A 80 -5.61 -1.44 1.13
N THR A 81 -6.46 -0.99 2.03
CA THR A 81 -6.13 -0.68 3.42
C THR A 81 -6.74 -1.74 4.32
N LYS A 82 -6.51 -1.61 5.62
CA LYS A 82 -7.22 -2.38 6.65
C LYS A 82 -8.75 -2.24 6.58
N LEU A 83 -9.26 -1.24 5.86
CA LEU A 83 -10.70 -1.04 5.64
C LEU A 83 -11.26 -1.92 4.51
N ASP A 84 -10.41 -2.50 3.66
CA ASP A 84 -10.82 -3.44 2.61
C ASP A 84 -10.01 -4.74 2.69
N PRO A 85 -10.19 -5.55 3.77
CA PRO A 85 -9.47 -6.81 3.94
C PRO A 85 -9.86 -7.87 2.90
N ALA A 86 -10.93 -7.67 2.12
CA ALA A 86 -11.27 -8.58 1.03
C ALA A 86 -10.28 -8.45 -0.14
N SER A 87 -9.71 -7.25 -0.34
CA SER A 87 -8.72 -6.98 -1.40
C SER A 87 -7.40 -7.74 -1.21
N HIS A 88 -6.89 -7.84 0.02
CA HIS A 88 -5.58 -8.41 0.32
C HIS A 88 -5.59 -9.63 1.26
N GLY A 89 -6.72 -9.98 1.86
CA GLY A 89 -6.83 -11.10 2.80
C GLY A 89 -6.21 -10.82 4.16
N LEU A 90 -6.06 -11.85 5.00
CA LEU A 90 -5.51 -11.68 6.36
C LEU A 90 -4.06 -12.12 6.52
N CYS A 91 -3.64 -13.08 5.71
CA CYS A 91 -2.33 -13.73 5.82
C CYS A 91 -1.50 -13.62 4.53
N GLY A 92 -1.84 -12.67 3.64
CA GLY A 92 -1.12 -12.41 2.38
C GLY A 92 -1.44 -13.39 1.23
N ASP A 93 -2.49 -14.19 1.38
CA ASP A 93 -3.00 -15.05 0.32
C ASP A 93 -3.70 -14.25 -0.81
N PRO A 94 -3.59 -14.71 -2.07
CA PRO A 94 -2.76 -15.82 -2.51
C PRO A 94 -1.28 -15.44 -2.62
N VAL A 95 -0.40 -16.44 -2.68
CA VAL A 95 0.97 -16.22 -3.18
C VAL A 95 0.90 -15.66 -4.61
N GLN A 96 1.86 -14.82 -4.97
CA GLN A 96 1.99 -14.29 -6.32
C GLN A 96 1.83 -15.37 -7.40
N ASN A 97 1.12 -15.01 -8.49
CA ASN A 97 0.85 -15.90 -9.62
C ASN A 97 0.09 -17.20 -9.25
N ARG A 98 -0.60 -17.22 -8.09
CA ARG A 98 -1.55 -18.28 -7.73
C ARG A 98 -2.98 -17.77 -7.83
N ASP A 99 -3.89 -18.71 -8.05
CA ASP A 99 -5.33 -18.43 -8.12
C ASP A 99 -5.87 -17.94 -6.78
N ILE A 100 -6.84 -17.04 -6.85
CA ILE A 100 -7.64 -16.63 -5.70
C ILE A 100 -8.53 -17.83 -5.32
N VAL A 101 -8.50 -18.20 -4.04
CA VAL A 101 -9.37 -19.21 -3.46
C VAL A 101 -10.38 -18.55 -2.51
N PRO A 102 -11.52 -19.21 -2.21
CA PRO A 102 -12.42 -18.72 -1.16
C PRO A 102 -11.68 -18.52 0.18
N PHE A 103 -12.09 -17.54 0.97
CA PHE A 103 -11.48 -17.21 2.28
C PHE A 103 -11.19 -18.44 3.15
N LYS A 104 -12.14 -19.39 3.23
CA LYS A 104 -12.00 -20.60 4.05
C LYS A 104 -10.96 -21.61 3.53
N GLU A 105 -10.53 -21.45 2.28
CA GLU A 105 -9.58 -22.30 1.60
C GLU A 105 -8.17 -21.68 1.53
N GLU A 106 -8.02 -20.42 1.96
CA GLU A 106 -6.73 -19.72 2.02
C GLU A 106 -5.70 -20.55 2.83
N PRO A 107 -4.61 -20.99 2.21
CA PRO A 107 -3.67 -21.92 2.85
C PRO A 107 -2.98 -21.31 4.06
N TYR A 108 -2.56 -20.03 4.00
CA TYR A 108 -1.89 -19.39 5.12
C TYR A 108 -2.86 -18.80 6.13
N LEU A 109 -4.17 -18.86 5.92
CA LEU A 109 -5.15 -18.58 6.97
C LEU A 109 -5.19 -19.70 8.01
N LYS A 110 -4.89 -20.94 7.62
CA LYS A 110 -4.86 -22.10 8.55
C LYS A 110 -3.71 -21.94 9.55
N PRO A 111 -3.97 -22.13 10.84
CA PRO A 111 -2.93 -21.99 11.84
C PRO A 111 -1.95 -23.16 11.85
N ASP A 112 -0.78 -22.90 12.43
CA ASP A 112 0.32 -23.85 12.59
C ASP A 112 0.76 -23.87 14.07
N ALA A 113 1.79 -24.63 14.41
CA ALA A 113 2.41 -24.63 15.73
C ALA A 113 2.84 -23.21 16.16
N ILE A 114 2.84 -22.98 17.46
CA ILE A 114 3.27 -21.71 18.07
C ILE A 114 4.74 -21.45 17.74
N GLN A 115 5.02 -20.31 17.11
CA GLN A 115 6.37 -19.91 16.72
C GLN A 115 7.10 -19.05 17.77
N ALA A 116 6.36 -18.38 18.66
CA ALA A 116 6.90 -17.59 19.75
C ALA A 116 5.88 -17.40 20.88
N THR A 117 6.37 -17.19 22.09
CA THR A 117 5.56 -16.81 23.26
C THR A 117 6.08 -15.49 23.80
N TYR A 118 5.16 -14.58 24.11
CA TYR A 118 5.49 -13.27 24.66
C TYR A 118 4.74 -13.03 25.97
N THR A 119 5.30 -12.16 26.82
CA THR A 119 4.64 -11.70 28.04
C THR A 119 3.95 -10.37 27.78
N ALA A 120 2.69 -10.24 28.19
CA ALA A 120 1.94 -9.00 28.08
C ALA A 120 2.67 -7.84 28.79
N GLY A 121 2.64 -6.65 28.18
CA GLY A 121 3.31 -5.45 28.69
C GLY A 121 4.81 -5.38 28.40
N THR A 122 5.41 -6.40 27.78
CA THR A 122 6.85 -6.41 27.47
C THR A 122 7.15 -5.83 26.09
N VAL A 123 8.37 -5.30 25.95
CA VAL A 123 8.94 -4.93 24.66
C VAL A 123 9.51 -6.18 23.99
N VAL A 124 9.15 -6.39 22.73
CA VAL A 124 9.61 -7.49 21.89
C VAL A 124 10.24 -6.95 20.62
N THR A 125 11.03 -7.79 19.95
CA THR A 125 11.71 -7.45 18.70
C THR A 125 11.18 -8.30 17.55
N PHE A 126 10.78 -7.65 16.48
CA PHE A 126 10.42 -8.29 15.22
C PHE A 126 11.50 -8.04 14.16
N GLN A 127 11.55 -8.91 13.15
CA GLN A 127 12.43 -8.74 12.01
C GLN A 127 11.69 -9.03 10.71
N VAL A 128 11.88 -8.15 9.73
CA VAL A 128 11.34 -8.28 8.37
C VAL A 128 12.51 -8.38 7.41
N GLY A 129 12.55 -9.46 6.62
CA GLY A 129 13.48 -9.59 5.50
C GLY A 129 12.89 -8.92 4.27
N VAL A 130 13.65 -8.04 3.62
CA VAL A 130 13.21 -7.28 2.44
C VAL A 130 14.10 -7.65 1.25
N SER A 131 13.50 -8.12 0.17
CA SER A 131 14.21 -8.35 -1.10
C SER A 131 14.07 -7.16 -2.04
N THR A 132 12.92 -6.48 -2.04
CA THR A 132 12.69 -5.26 -2.82
C THR A 132 12.11 -4.16 -1.96
N HIS A 133 12.69 -2.97 -2.05
CA HIS A 133 12.30 -1.79 -1.29
C HIS A 133 11.19 -1.00 -2.00
N HIS A 134 10.06 -0.82 -1.33
CA HIS A 134 8.89 -0.06 -1.80
C HIS A 134 8.50 1.07 -0.86
N MET A 135 9.42 1.55 -0.01
CA MET A 135 9.16 2.57 1.01
C MET A 135 7.96 2.19 1.91
N GLY A 136 7.26 3.18 2.45
CA GLY A 136 6.03 2.95 3.20
C GLY A 136 6.26 2.70 4.70
N HIS A 137 5.42 1.87 5.31
CA HIS A 137 5.49 1.58 6.74
C HIS A 137 5.01 0.17 7.08
N TYR A 138 5.51 -0.35 8.20
CA TYR A 138 5.02 -1.58 8.82
C TYR A 138 4.08 -1.27 9.98
N GLU A 139 3.11 -2.16 10.17
CA GLU A 139 2.26 -2.23 11.35
C GLU A 139 2.19 -3.68 11.82
N PHE A 140 1.95 -3.86 13.11
CA PHE A 140 1.79 -5.18 13.73
C PHE A 140 0.51 -5.23 14.54
N ARG A 141 -0.20 -6.35 14.45
CA ARG A 141 -1.48 -6.58 15.12
C ARG A 141 -1.54 -7.98 15.68
N ILE A 142 -2.25 -8.18 16.78
CA ILE A 142 -2.55 -9.51 17.30
C ILE A 142 -4.06 -9.73 17.34
N CYS A 143 -4.52 -10.84 16.77
CA CYS A 143 -5.85 -11.35 17.10
C CYS A 143 -5.68 -12.24 18.33
N ASP A 144 -6.47 -12.01 19.39
CA ASP A 144 -6.43 -12.82 20.62
C ASP A 144 -7.01 -14.24 20.46
N LYS A 145 -7.34 -14.59 19.21
CA LYS A 145 -7.68 -15.93 18.74
C LYS A 145 -6.76 -16.31 17.59
N SER A 146 -6.64 -17.61 17.35
CA SER A 146 -6.03 -18.09 16.12
C SER A 146 -6.91 -17.66 14.94
N LEU A 147 -6.35 -16.92 13.98
CA LEU A 147 -6.97 -16.79 12.66
C LEU A 147 -7.02 -18.18 12.04
N ASP A 148 -8.25 -18.65 11.78
CA ASP A 148 -8.60 -20.00 11.38
C ASP A 148 -9.97 -19.96 10.65
N PRO A 149 -10.13 -20.66 9.50
CA PRO A 149 -11.42 -20.81 8.82
C PRO A 149 -12.57 -21.36 9.67
N ALA A 150 -12.27 -22.07 10.76
CA ALA A 150 -13.24 -22.59 11.71
C ALA A 150 -13.71 -21.53 12.72
N THR A 151 -12.92 -20.47 12.95
CA THR A 151 -13.21 -19.42 13.95
C THR A 151 -13.81 -18.16 13.31
N PHE A 152 -13.43 -17.85 12.07
CA PHE A 152 -13.87 -16.64 11.37
C PHE A 152 -14.62 -16.98 10.09
N SER A 153 -15.71 -16.27 9.83
CA SER A 153 -16.55 -16.49 8.65
C SER A 153 -16.10 -15.69 7.43
N SER A 154 -15.33 -14.61 7.66
CA SER A 154 -14.83 -13.71 6.61
C SER A 154 -13.54 -13.00 7.01
N ALA A 155 -12.82 -12.46 6.02
CA ALA A 155 -11.66 -11.60 6.24
C ALA A 155 -12.02 -10.37 7.09
N ALA A 156 -13.22 -9.80 6.93
CA ALA A 156 -13.66 -8.65 7.71
C ALA A 156 -13.76 -8.96 9.22
N GLU A 157 -14.28 -10.13 9.61
CA GLU A 157 -14.33 -10.53 11.02
C GLU A 157 -12.94 -10.76 11.62
N GLY A 158 -12.04 -11.39 10.86
CA GLY A 158 -10.65 -11.58 11.32
C GLY A 158 -9.88 -10.25 11.41
N GLN A 159 -10.09 -9.33 10.46
CA GLN A 159 -9.52 -7.98 10.53
C GLN A 159 -10.05 -7.23 11.76
N ALA A 160 -11.35 -7.33 12.07
CA ALA A 160 -11.91 -6.73 13.28
C ALA A 160 -11.27 -7.29 14.57
N CYS A 161 -10.91 -8.57 14.60
CA CYS A 161 -10.14 -9.14 15.71
C CYS A 161 -8.73 -8.52 15.81
N LEU A 162 -8.05 -8.37 14.68
CA LEU A 162 -6.70 -7.78 14.62
C LEU A 162 -6.69 -6.30 15.03
N GLU A 163 -7.69 -5.52 14.64
CA GLU A 163 -7.81 -4.10 15.01
C GLU A 163 -8.01 -3.89 16.53
N LYS A 164 -8.41 -4.92 17.28
CA LYS A 164 -8.54 -4.83 18.74
C LYS A 164 -7.19 -4.68 19.44
N TRP A 165 -6.14 -5.30 18.89
CA TRP A 165 -4.79 -5.26 19.47
C TRP A 165 -3.74 -4.86 18.44
N VAL A 166 -3.81 -3.59 18.02
CA VAL A 166 -2.73 -2.93 17.28
C VAL A 166 -1.55 -2.69 18.22
N LEU A 167 -0.35 -3.09 17.81
CA LEU A 167 0.85 -2.94 18.63
C LEU A 167 1.45 -1.55 18.41
N HIS A 168 1.79 -0.87 19.49
CA HIS A 168 2.54 0.38 19.44
C HIS A 168 4.04 0.10 19.48
N ARG A 169 4.80 0.92 18.78
CA ARG A 169 6.26 0.89 18.83
C ARG A 169 6.75 1.14 20.25
N ALA A 170 7.84 0.48 20.62
CA ALA A 170 8.55 0.83 21.84
C ALA A 170 9.21 2.21 21.69
N PRO A 171 9.37 2.98 22.78
CA PRO A 171 10.13 4.22 22.73
C PRO A 171 11.53 4.02 22.14
N PRO A 172 12.02 4.96 21.30
CA PRO A 172 13.40 4.96 20.85
C PRO A 172 14.35 4.93 22.05
N ASP A 173 15.50 4.28 21.88
CA ASP A 173 16.53 4.28 22.92
C ASP A 173 17.00 5.72 23.22
N ALA A 174 17.37 6.00 24.46
CA ALA A 174 17.86 7.32 24.86
C ALA A 174 19.14 7.73 24.09
N SER A 175 19.91 6.77 23.58
CA SER A 175 21.08 7.01 22.75
C SER A 175 20.76 7.41 21.31
N CYS A 176 19.49 7.31 20.88
CA CYS A 176 19.11 7.57 19.51
C CYS A 176 19.44 8.99 19.06
N LYS A 177 19.95 9.08 17.83
CA LYS A 177 20.29 10.32 17.14
C LYS A 177 19.70 10.31 15.73
N PRO A 178 19.44 11.49 15.14
CA PRO A 178 19.07 11.59 13.73
C PRO A 178 20.04 10.83 12.84
N ASN A 179 19.49 10.12 11.85
CA ASN A 179 20.24 9.28 10.90
C ASN A 179 21.04 8.14 11.56
N GLY A 180 20.65 7.73 12.77
CA GLY A 180 21.13 6.51 13.44
C GLY A 180 20.41 5.25 12.94
N PRO A 181 20.39 4.17 13.75
CA PRO A 181 19.66 2.94 13.41
C PRO A 181 18.19 3.21 13.08
N ALA A 182 17.60 2.42 12.17
CA ALA A 182 16.24 2.67 11.68
C ALA A 182 15.16 2.71 12.78
N ASP A 183 15.30 1.91 13.85
CA ASP A 183 14.37 1.92 14.99
C ASP A 183 14.44 3.21 15.83
N CYS A 184 15.48 4.03 15.63
CA CYS A 184 15.61 5.35 16.27
C CYS A 184 14.73 6.44 15.65
N GLN A 185 14.06 6.16 14.53
CA GLN A 185 13.14 7.11 13.93
C GLN A 185 12.12 7.62 14.98
N PRO A 186 11.71 8.90 14.92
CA PRO A 186 10.79 9.45 15.90
C PRO A 186 9.48 8.65 15.95
N ILE A 187 8.80 8.68 17.10
CA ILE A 187 7.44 8.13 17.19
C ILE A 187 6.50 9.12 16.50
N ASP A 188 5.69 8.62 15.57
CA ASP A 188 4.53 9.35 15.10
C ASP A 188 3.50 9.37 16.24
N GLN A 189 3.14 10.58 16.70
CA GLN A 189 2.21 10.74 17.82
C GLN A 189 0.77 10.41 17.42
N ASP A 190 0.43 10.62 16.14
CA ASP A 190 -0.89 10.33 15.60
C ASP A 190 -1.00 8.85 15.19
N HIS A 191 0.14 8.23 14.89
CA HIS A 191 0.24 6.82 14.46
C HIS A 191 1.37 6.05 15.16
N PRO A 192 1.30 5.84 16.49
CA PRO A 192 2.35 5.18 17.27
C PRO A 192 2.58 3.71 16.87
N GLU A 193 1.68 3.12 16.10
CA GLU A 193 1.78 1.79 15.49
C GLU A 193 2.74 1.70 14.30
N ARG A 194 3.03 2.83 13.64
CA ARG A 194 3.76 2.85 12.37
C ARG A 194 5.26 2.87 12.53
N TRP A 195 5.92 1.90 11.91
CA TRP A 195 7.37 1.90 11.71
C TRP A 195 7.67 2.17 10.24
N TYR A 196 8.21 3.35 9.93
CA TYR A 196 8.46 3.74 8.54
C TYR A 196 9.70 3.04 8.03
N VAL A 197 9.62 2.56 6.79
CA VAL A 197 10.71 1.82 6.15
C VAL A 197 11.89 2.78 5.91
N PRO A 198 13.11 2.46 6.40
CA PRO A 198 14.29 3.30 6.23
C PRO A 198 14.74 3.37 4.77
N PRO A 199 15.61 4.29 4.39
CA PRO A 199 16.24 4.28 3.06
C PRO A 199 16.92 2.93 2.80
N PRO A 200 16.88 2.42 1.56
CA PRO A 200 17.46 1.12 1.22
C PRO A 200 18.97 1.12 1.47
N ASN A 201 19.50 -0.03 1.91
CA ASN A 201 20.94 -0.27 1.89
C ASN A 201 21.47 -0.34 0.44
N HIS A 202 22.79 -0.20 0.28
CA HIS A 202 23.46 -0.12 -1.03
C HIS A 202 23.08 -1.26 -1.98
N ASP A 203 22.95 -2.48 -1.47
CA ASP A 203 22.70 -3.68 -2.28
C ASP A 203 21.22 -4.09 -2.34
N THR A 204 20.34 -3.33 -1.67
CA THR A 204 18.90 -3.61 -1.67
C THR A 204 18.29 -3.16 -2.99
N GLN A 205 17.57 -4.05 -3.67
CA GLN A 205 16.81 -3.71 -4.88
C GLN A 205 15.73 -2.67 -4.56
N VAL A 206 15.59 -1.62 -5.38
CA VAL A 206 14.61 -0.55 -5.17
C VAL A 206 13.60 -0.52 -6.30
N ALA A 207 12.32 -0.53 -5.98
CA ALA A 207 11.25 -0.47 -6.98
C ALA A 207 10.99 0.96 -7.46
N GLY A 208 11.39 1.22 -8.71
CA GLY A 208 11.14 2.47 -9.42
C GLY A 208 9.84 2.46 -10.23
N ALA A 209 9.67 3.48 -11.09
CA ALA A 209 8.47 3.64 -11.92
C ALA A 209 8.26 2.49 -12.93
N ASP A 210 9.35 1.88 -13.40
CA ASP A 210 9.32 0.77 -14.37
C ASP A 210 9.36 -0.62 -13.69
N TRP A 211 8.97 -0.69 -12.41
CA TRP A 211 9.01 -1.95 -11.66
C TRP A 211 8.09 -3.01 -12.26
N ASN A 212 8.63 -4.22 -12.43
CA ASN A 212 7.90 -5.44 -12.76
C ASN A 212 8.25 -6.50 -11.73
N ASP A 213 7.24 -7.14 -11.14
CA ASP A 213 7.48 -8.06 -10.03
C ASP A 213 8.37 -9.26 -10.37
N ASN A 214 8.41 -9.68 -11.63
CA ASN A 214 9.31 -10.77 -12.06
C ASN A 214 10.80 -10.41 -11.90
N MET A 215 11.11 -9.15 -11.60
CA MET A 215 12.46 -8.67 -11.33
C MET A 215 12.93 -8.95 -9.89
N ALA A 216 12.03 -9.34 -8.97
CA ALA A 216 12.38 -9.55 -7.57
C ALA A 216 13.33 -10.74 -7.37
N THR A 217 14.37 -10.52 -6.54
CA THR A 217 15.28 -11.61 -6.16
C THR A 217 14.74 -12.40 -4.97
N SER A 218 14.91 -13.73 -4.98
CA SER A 218 14.44 -14.64 -3.91
C SER A 218 15.11 -14.43 -2.54
N THR A 219 16.18 -13.63 -2.48
CA THR A 219 16.99 -13.43 -1.28
C THR A 219 16.69 -12.05 -0.69
N ALA A 220 16.47 -11.98 0.62
CA ALA A 220 16.39 -10.69 1.30
C ALA A 220 17.74 -9.96 1.20
N GLY A 221 17.74 -8.76 0.61
CA GLY A 221 18.89 -7.87 0.52
C GLY A 221 19.17 -7.12 1.82
N GLU A 222 18.14 -6.98 2.67
CA GLU A 222 18.29 -6.38 3.99
C GLU A 222 17.31 -6.96 5.03
N THR A 223 17.60 -6.70 6.31
CA THR A 223 16.72 -7.05 7.42
C THR A 223 16.40 -5.81 8.24
N HIS A 224 15.12 -5.49 8.35
CA HIS A 224 14.63 -4.46 9.25
C HIS A 224 14.38 -5.08 10.62
N THR A 225 14.87 -4.43 11.67
CA THR A 225 14.66 -4.85 13.08
C THR A 225 13.95 -3.73 13.83
N MET A 226 12.82 -4.06 14.45
CA MET A 226 11.94 -3.08 15.10
C MET A 226 11.43 -3.57 16.44
N ARG A 227 11.19 -2.65 17.38
CA ARG A 227 10.71 -2.95 18.72
C ARG A 227 9.26 -2.50 18.91
N TYR A 228 8.45 -3.39 19.47
CA TYR A 228 7.02 -3.17 19.75
C TYR A 228 6.66 -3.60 21.16
N ILE A 229 5.59 -3.05 21.71
CA ILE A 229 5.07 -3.41 23.03
C ILE A 229 3.91 -4.39 22.85
N ILE A 230 3.96 -5.54 23.53
CA ILE A 230 2.80 -6.42 23.64
C ILE A 230 1.79 -5.75 24.59
N PRO A 231 0.51 -5.56 24.19
CA PRO A 231 -0.48 -4.90 25.04
C PRO A 231 -0.63 -5.60 26.40
N ALA A 232 -0.63 -4.83 27.50
CA ALA A 232 -0.65 -5.38 28.86
C ALA A 232 -1.89 -6.21 29.21
N GLY A 233 -3.03 -5.95 28.55
CA GLY A 233 -4.27 -6.69 28.73
C GLY A 233 -4.47 -7.89 27.79
N LEU A 234 -3.53 -8.13 26.86
CA LEU A 234 -3.65 -9.22 25.89
C LEU A 234 -3.28 -10.56 26.53
N SER A 235 -4.14 -11.57 26.35
CA SER A 235 -3.88 -12.94 26.78
C SER A 235 -4.51 -13.93 25.80
N CYS A 236 -3.72 -14.90 25.36
CA CYS A 236 -4.12 -15.96 24.44
C CYS A 236 -3.14 -17.13 24.54
N THR A 237 -3.63 -18.36 24.37
CA THR A 237 -2.77 -19.56 24.31
C THR A 237 -2.34 -19.88 22.89
N HIS A 238 -3.19 -19.57 21.92
CA HIS A 238 -2.90 -19.66 20.49
C HIS A 238 -3.57 -18.48 19.78
N CYS A 239 -2.74 -17.54 19.33
CA CYS A 239 -3.16 -16.29 18.69
C CYS A 239 -2.32 -16.02 17.46
N THR A 240 -2.82 -15.14 16.59
CA THR A 240 -2.13 -14.78 15.36
C THR A 240 -1.57 -13.37 15.43
N LEU A 241 -0.27 -13.23 15.20
CA LEU A 241 0.40 -11.97 14.89
C LEU A 241 0.30 -11.74 13.38
N GLN A 242 -0.25 -10.60 12.98
CA GLN A 242 -0.20 -10.11 11.60
C GLN A 242 0.88 -9.03 11.49
N TRP A 243 1.76 -9.20 10.51
CA TRP A 243 2.59 -8.12 9.97
C TRP A 243 1.89 -7.58 8.74
N TYR A 244 1.74 -6.26 8.67
CA TYR A 244 1.16 -5.53 7.56
C TYR A 244 2.20 -4.55 7.01
N TRP A 245 2.34 -4.50 5.69
CA TRP A 245 3.16 -3.51 5.00
C TRP A 245 2.30 -2.75 4.00
N SER A 246 2.08 -1.47 4.29
CA SER A 246 1.67 -0.52 3.25
C SER A 246 2.91 -0.02 2.54
N THR A 247 3.05 -0.35 1.27
CA THR A 247 4.06 0.27 0.38
C THR A 247 3.76 1.77 0.22
N GLY A 248 4.75 2.54 -0.24
CA GLY A 248 4.65 4.00 -0.29
C GLY A 248 5.53 4.66 -1.35
N ASN A 249 5.97 3.91 -2.37
CA ASN A 249 6.81 4.42 -3.46
C ASN A 249 5.98 5.12 -4.56
N THR A 250 4.71 4.73 -4.74
CA THR A 250 3.79 5.34 -5.73
C THR A 250 3.06 6.55 -5.16
N CYS A 251 2.52 6.41 -3.95
CA CYS A 251 1.79 7.45 -3.22
C CYS A 251 1.76 7.10 -1.73
N LEU A 252 1.37 8.06 -0.90
CA LEU A 252 1.34 7.94 0.55
C LEU A 252 0.03 7.30 1.01
N TYR A 253 0.10 6.51 2.09
CA TYR A 253 -1.07 5.86 2.66
C TYR A 253 -2.12 6.88 3.11
N ASP A 254 -1.70 7.96 3.77
CA ASP A 254 -2.55 9.06 4.21
C ASP A 254 -1.74 10.33 4.42
N THR A 255 -2.41 11.39 4.87
CA THR A 255 -1.80 12.70 5.16
C THR A 255 -0.87 12.71 6.36
N GLY A 256 -0.98 11.73 7.27
CA GLY A 256 -0.11 11.62 8.45
C GLY A 256 1.36 11.57 8.06
N TYR A 257 1.67 10.94 6.91
CA TYR A 257 3.01 10.95 6.32
C TYR A 257 3.61 12.34 6.15
N VAL A 258 2.84 13.32 5.67
CA VAL A 258 3.34 14.68 5.41
C VAL A 258 3.76 15.34 6.72
N ASN A 259 2.92 15.21 7.76
CA ASN A 259 3.20 15.77 9.07
C ASN A 259 4.42 15.07 9.72
N TYR A 260 4.43 13.73 9.69
CA TYR A 260 5.50 12.93 10.24
C TYR A 260 6.86 13.25 9.60
N PHE A 261 6.96 13.23 8.26
CA PHE A 261 8.25 13.43 7.59
C PHE A 261 8.74 14.88 7.64
N LYS A 262 7.84 15.88 7.68
CA LYS A 262 8.23 17.27 7.97
C LYS A 262 8.74 17.42 9.42
N LYS A 263 8.11 16.74 10.38
CA LYS A 263 8.61 16.71 11.77
C LYS A 263 9.97 16.02 11.85
N MET A 264 10.13 14.87 11.23
CA MET A 264 11.38 14.13 11.13
C MET A 264 12.50 15.02 10.54
N LEU A 265 12.21 15.74 9.45
CA LEU A 265 13.12 16.73 8.86
C LEU A 265 13.53 17.82 9.85
N SER A 266 12.56 18.42 10.55
CA SER A 266 12.84 19.46 11.58
C SER A 266 13.67 18.96 12.77
N LEU A 267 13.69 17.64 13.00
CA LEU A 267 14.51 16.99 14.03
C LEU A 267 15.93 16.66 13.52
N GLY A 268 16.28 17.05 12.29
CA GLY A 268 17.61 16.89 11.72
C GLY A 268 17.84 15.57 10.99
N TRP A 269 16.77 14.82 10.67
CA TRP A 269 16.87 13.60 9.87
C TRP A 269 16.87 13.92 8.37
N ASP A 270 17.48 13.03 7.58
CA ASP A 270 17.46 13.06 6.12
C ASP A 270 16.10 12.57 5.58
N ALA A 271 14.98 13.15 6.03
CA ALA A 271 13.62 12.67 5.74
C ALA A 271 13.31 12.53 4.24
N GLY A 272 13.98 13.28 3.38
CA GLY A 272 13.85 13.17 1.93
C GLY A 272 14.34 11.84 1.35
N LYS A 273 15.24 11.13 2.04
CA LYS A 273 15.66 9.77 1.66
C LYS A 273 14.62 8.71 2.05
N TRP A 274 13.74 9.04 3.00
CA TRP A 274 12.70 8.13 3.51
C TRP A 274 11.40 8.28 2.73
N SER A 275 10.97 9.52 2.52
CA SER A 275 9.78 9.84 1.73
C SER A 275 9.95 11.18 1.02
N PRO A 276 10.50 11.20 -0.20
CA PRO A 276 10.71 12.44 -0.96
C PRO A 276 9.38 13.14 -1.28
N GLN A 277 8.32 12.37 -1.50
CA GLN A 277 6.97 12.88 -1.79
C GLN A 277 6.37 13.61 -0.58
N ALA A 278 6.56 13.11 0.63
CA ALA A 278 5.98 13.70 1.85
C ALA A 278 6.57 15.09 2.19
N ILE A 279 7.85 15.32 1.84
CA ILE A 279 8.54 16.59 2.11
C ILE A 279 8.52 17.56 0.93
N ALA A 280 7.94 17.17 -0.21
CA ALA A 280 7.87 18.03 -1.37
C ALA A 280 7.04 19.29 -1.08
N SER A 281 7.45 20.43 -1.63
CA SER A 281 6.77 21.72 -1.41
C SER A 281 5.33 21.75 -1.94
N TRP A 282 5.03 20.93 -2.95
CA TRP A 282 3.72 20.79 -3.56
C TRP A 282 2.82 19.75 -2.87
N ALA A 283 3.35 18.99 -1.89
CA ALA A 283 2.64 17.89 -1.27
C ALA A 283 1.42 18.37 -0.47
N THR A 284 0.25 17.88 -0.86
CA THR A 284 -1.05 18.07 -0.19
C THR A 284 -1.78 16.74 -0.12
N GLU A 285 -2.76 16.61 0.77
CA GLU A 285 -3.64 15.44 0.85
C GLU A 285 -4.12 14.97 -0.54
N ALA A 286 -4.69 15.91 -1.30
CA ALA A 286 -5.28 15.65 -2.61
C ALA A 286 -4.26 15.32 -3.72
N THR A 287 -2.96 15.43 -3.48
CA THR A 287 -1.91 15.21 -4.50
C THR A 287 -1.03 14.00 -4.21
N VAL A 288 -0.83 13.65 -2.94
CA VAL A 288 0.12 12.61 -2.54
C VAL A 288 -0.53 11.36 -1.94
N THR A 289 -1.80 11.41 -1.55
CA THR A 289 -2.43 10.30 -0.80
C THR A 289 -3.28 9.40 -1.68
N CYS A 290 -3.16 8.09 -1.45
CA CYS A 290 -4.00 7.07 -2.07
C CYS A 290 -4.96 6.37 -1.10
N GLY A 291 -4.80 6.47 0.22
CA GLY A 291 -5.67 5.76 1.15
C GLY A 291 -7.15 6.18 1.09
N PRO A 292 -7.98 5.70 2.04
CA PRO A 292 -9.43 5.79 1.96
C PRO A 292 -9.99 7.23 1.89
N ASN A 293 -9.21 8.22 2.33
CA ASN A 293 -9.56 9.64 2.27
C ASN A 293 -8.87 10.39 1.11
N GLY A 294 -8.01 9.70 0.36
CA GLY A 294 -7.23 10.25 -0.74
C GLY A 294 -7.91 10.10 -2.11
N LYS A 295 -7.12 10.21 -3.17
CA LYS A 295 -7.58 9.99 -4.56
C LYS A 295 -7.42 8.55 -5.04
N GLY A 296 -6.92 7.66 -4.19
CA GLY A 296 -6.73 6.26 -4.57
C GLY A 296 -8.06 5.54 -4.64
N MET A 297 -8.73 5.70 -5.78
CA MET A 297 -9.47 4.58 -6.34
C MET A 297 -8.44 3.66 -6.99
N PHE A 298 -8.68 2.35 -6.89
CA PHE A 298 -7.86 1.33 -7.52
C PHE A 298 -7.68 1.53 -9.03
#